data_AF-A0A2K1NZ31-F1
#
_entry.id   AF-A0A2K1NZ31-F1
#
_cell.length_a   1.000
_cell.length_b   1.000
_cell.length_c   1.000
_cell.angle_alpha   90.00
_cell.angle_beta   90.00
_cell.angle_gamma   90.00
#
_symmetry.space_group_name_H-M   'P 1'
#
loop_
_entity.id
_entity.type
_entity.pdbx_description
1 polymer ?
#
loop_
_entity_poly.entity_id
_entity_poly.type
_entity_poly.pdbx_seq_one_letter_code
_entity_poly.pdbx_strand_id
1 'polypeptide(L)'
;MEFHNIIFSEEGNFFEVKDIYYQNLSTLIIQDVFPKEMKLSKDKNYIGYFLVEEDNKDISGITRLLKIDLYSKKSFQAVYDDFVPDCVRDLYDDSVEIISKYVGLRKIVNSFNELIIQSDMNNNYEFWLDDIVQTISFDKREIVAQRITRFVNLYLIKVYEGFYKRNQFLLKKYESEITFKILETAIMQKIY
;
A
#
# COMPACT_ATOMS: atom_id res chain seq x y z
N MET A 1 -1.41 -13.92 10.82
CA MET A 1 -0.71 -13.02 9.89
C MET A 1 0.76 -13.17 10.14
N GLU A 2 1.52 -13.51 9.11
CA GLU A 2 2.97 -13.74 9.19
C GLU A 2 3.69 -12.78 8.25
N PHE A 3 4.80 -12.20 8.71
CA PHE A 3 5.62 -11.29 7.91
C PHE A 3 6.90 -11.99 7.50
N HIS A 4 7.20 -11.92 6.20
CA HIS A 4 8.45 -12.46 5.63
C HIS A 4 9.23 -11.33 4.97
N ASN A 5 10.49 -11.19 5.35
CA ASN A 5 11.36 -10.14 4.83
C ASN A 5 12.54 -10.81 4.13
N ILE A 6 12.62 -10.71 2.82
CA ILE A 6 13.67 -11.36 2.03
C ILE A 6 14.55 -10.29 1.41
N ILE A 7 15.85 -10.38 1.61
CA ILE A 7 16.81 -9.45 1.00
C ILE A 7 17.62 -10.20 -0.05
N PHE A 8 17.75 -9.60 -1.23
CA PHE A 8 18.55 -10.07 -2.33
C PHE A 8 19.81 -9.21 -2.48
N SER A 9 20.94 -9.87 -2.66
CA SER A 9 22.18 -9.23 -3.10
C SER A 9 22.20 -9.07 -4.62
N GLU A 10 23.09 -8.21 -5.13
CA GLU A 10 23.33 -8.05 -6.57
C GLU A 10 23.79 -9.34 -7.27
N GLU A 11 24.35 -10.29 -6.50
CA GLU A 11 24.82 -11.59 -7.00
C GLU A 11 23.69 -12.64 -7.07
N GLY A 12 22.47 -12.26 -6.68
CA GLY A 12 21.29 -13.15 -6.70
C GLY A 12 21.14 -14.05 -5.46
N ASN A 13 22.03 -13.91 -4.47
CA ASN A 13 21.88 -14.59 -3.18
C ASN A 13 20.74 -13.94 -2.38
N PHE A 14 19.95 -14.74 -1.67
CA PHE A 14 18.87 -14.25 -0.83
C PHE A 14 18.99 -14.73 0.62
N PHE A 15 18.42 -13.95 1.52
CA PHE A 15 18.32 -14.30 2.94
C PHE A 15 17.02 -13.77 3.52
N GLU A 16 16.33 -14.62 4.28
CA GLU A 16 15.16 -14.22 5.05
C GLU A 16 15.64 -13.61 6.38
N VAL A 17 15.24 -12.37 6.61
CA VAL A 17 15.56 -11.58 7.79
C VAL A 17 14.41 -11.66 8.78
N LYS A 18 14.73 -12.04 10.01
CA LYS A 18 13.73 -12.21 11.07
C LYS A 18 13.63 -11.01 12.00
N ASP A 19 14.75 -10.34 12.24
CA ASP A 19 14.82 -9.21 13.17
C ASP A 19 14.94 -7.89 12.41
N ILE A 20 13.78 -7.23 12.23
CA ILE A 20 13.67 -5.92 11.60
C ILE A 20 12.86 -4.98 12.48
N TYR A 21 13.22 -3.70 12.48
CA TYR A 21 12.33 -2.65 12.95
C TYR A 21 12.47 -1.38 12.12
N TYR A 22 11.39 -0.61 12.06
CA TYR A 22 11.36 0.67 11.38
C TYR A 22 11.75 1.77 12.35
N GLN A 23 12.82 2.50 12.05
CA GLN A 23 13.21 3.68 12.82
C GLN A 23 12.32 4.88 12.44
N ASN A 24 11.98 4.99 11.16
CA ASN A 24 11.06 5.97 10.60
C ASN A 24 10.46 5.43 9.29
N LEU A 25 9.68 6.26 8.59
CA LEU A 25 8.94 5.86 7.38
C LEU A 25 9.82 5.36 6.22
N SER A 26 11.07 5.81 6.13
CA SER A 26 12.01 5.50 5.04
C SER A 26 13.25 4.73 5.51
N THR A 27 13.33 4.41 6.81
CA THR A 27 14.51 3.81 7.42
C THR A 27 14.16 2.54 8.17
N LEU A 28 14.78 1.45 7.72
CA LEU A 28 14.72 0.12 8.29
C LEU A 28 16.04 -0.16 9.01
N ILE A 29 15.97 -0.75 10.19
CA ILE A 29 17.14 -1.32 10.87
C ILE A 29 16.96 -2.83 10.91
N ILE A 30 17.99 -3.52 10.43
CA ILE A 30 18.05 -4.99 10.39
C ILE A 30 19.10 -5.43 11.40
N GLN A 31 18.70 -6.31 12.33
CA GLN A 31 19.53 -6.84 13.40
C GLN A 31 19.69 -8.36 13.30
N ASP A 32 20.18 -8.83 12.15
CA ASP A 32 20.33 -10.27 11.89
C ASP A 32 21.78 -10.64 11.59
N VAL A 33 22.08 -11.93 11.73
CA VAL A 33 23.40 -12.50 11.43
C VAL A 33 23.39 -13.05 10.02
N PHE A 34 24.03 -12.30 9.11
CA PHE A 34 24.06 -12.65 7.70
C PHE A 34 24.99 -13.83 7.41
N PRO A 35 24.59 -14.74 6.51
CA PRO A 35 25.46 -15.79 6.00
C PRO A 35 26.70 -15.18 5.35
N LYS A 36 27.82 -15.93 5.32
CA LYS A 36 29.08 -15.44 4.72
C LYS A 36 28.94 -15.16 3.22
N GLU A 37 28.01 -15.85 2.58
CA GLU A 37 27.63 -15.75 1.18
C GLU A 37 26.95 -14.42 0.88
N MET A 38 26.32 -13.80 1.89
CA MET A 38 25.68 -12.50 1.78
C MET A 38 26.64 -11.41 2.27
N LYS A 39 27.66 -11.11 1.46
CA LYS A 39 28.59 -10.00 1.71
C LYS A 39 27.84 -8.68 1.53
N LEU A 40 27.45 -8.08 2.64
CA LEU A 40 26.84 -6.77 2.66
C LEU A 40 27.91 -5.68 2.46
N SER A 41 27.65 -4.73 1.58
CA SER A 41 28.53 -3.60 1.26
C SER A 41 27.71 -2.32 1.16
N LYS A 42 28.26 -1.20 1.63
CA LYS A 42 27.63 0.12 1.49
C LYS A 42 27.60 0.61 0.04
N ASP A 43 28.51 0.10 -0.80
CA ASP A 43 28.65 0.52 -2.19
C ASP A 43 27.71 -0.22 -3.15
N LYS A 44 26.92 -1.18 -2.63
CA LYS A 44 25.99 -2.00 -3.40
C LYS A 44 24.55 -1.64 -3.07
N ASN A 45 23.67 -1.81 -4.05
CA ASN A 45 22.23 -1.74 -3.81
C ASN A 45 21.68 -3.13 -3.50
N TYR A 46 20.64 -3.18 -2.67
CA TYR A 46 19.95 -4.43 -2.32
C TYR A 46 18.48 -4.32 -2.67
N ILE A 47 17.84 -5.46 -2.94
CA ILE A 47 16.39 -5.50 -3.16
C ILE A 47 15.76 -6.23 -1.98
N GLY A 48 14.88 -5.54 -1.26
CA GLY A 48 14.06 -6.12 -0.21
C GLY A 48 12.68 -6.48 -0.76
N TYR A 49 12.23 -7.70 -0.49
CA TYR A 49 10.85 -8.14 -0.66
C TYR A 49 10.24 -8.29 0.72
N PHE A 50 9.26 -7.45 1.02
CA PHE A 50 8.53 -7.45 2.28
C PHE A 50 7.15 -8.01 2.01
N LEU A 51 6.88 -9.19 2.55
CA LEU A 51 5.66 -9.95 2.31
C LEU A 51 4.89 -10.09 3.61
N VAL A 52 3.57 -10.12 3.49
CA VAL A 52 2.66 -10.46 4.58
C VAL A 52 1.71 -11.54 4.08
N GLU A 53 1.63 -12.64 4.81
CA GLU A 53 0.63 -13.69 4.63
C GLU A 53 -0.51 -13.46 5.62
N GLU A 54 -1.72 -13.25 5.09
CA GLU A 54 -2.93 -13.11 5.89
C GLU A 54 -3.46 -14.47 6.36
N ASP A 55 -4.37 -14.51 7.34
CA ASP A 55 -4.86 -15.78 7.92
C ASP A 55 -5.61 -16.66 6.90
N ASN A 56 -6.08 -16.06 5.81
CA ASN A 56 -6.72 -16.75 4.69
C ASN A 56 -5.70 -17.28 3.63
N LYS A 57 -4.39 -17.15 3.89
CA LYS A 57 -3.26 -17.49 3.01
C LYS A 57 -3.06 -16.57 1.79
N ASP A 58 -3.76 -15.44 1.74
CA ASP A 58 -3.46 -14.42 0.75
C ASP A 58 -2.12 -13.76 1.07
N ILE A 59 -1.29 -13.61 0.04
CA ILE A 59 0.00 -12.94 0.16
C ILE A 59 -0.12 -11.53 -0.40
N SER A 60 0.32 -10.54 0.37
CA SER A 60 0.54 -9.16 -0.08
C SER A 60 2.01 -8.83 0.04
N GLY A 61 2.56 -8.01 -0.86
CA GLY A 61 3.98 -7.74 -0.86
C GLY A 61 4.38 -6.43 -1.51
N ILE A 62 5.51 -5.89 -1.06
CA ILE A 62 6.17 -4.72 -1.67
C ILE A 62 7.65 -5.01 -1.89
N THR A 63 8.15 -4.58 -3.06
CA THR A 63 9.58 -4.59 -3.38
C THR A 63 10.16 -3.21 -3.12
N ARG A 64 11.30 -3.13 -2.44
CA ARG A 64 12.01 -1.87 -2.19
C ARG A 64 13.48 -1.99 -2.53
N LEU A 65 14.03 -0.91 -3.09
CA LEU A 65 15.47 -0.75 -3.23
C LEU A 65 16.05 -0.24 -1.91
N LEU A 66 17.03 -0.94 -1.37
CA LEU A 66 17.63 -0.67 -0.06
C LEU A 66 19.08 -0.16 -0.26
N LYS A 67 19.38 0.99 0.36
CA LYS A 67 20.73 1.56 0.48
C LYS A 67 21.23 1.40 1.90
N ILE A 68 22.38 0.75 2.10
CA ILE A 68 22.91 0.44 3.43
C ILE A 68 23.78 1.60 3.95
N ASP A 69 23.49 2.10 5.15
CA ASP A 69 24.13 3.31 5.71
C ASP A 69 24.99 3.06 6.98
N LEU A 70 24.91 1.91 7.65
CA LEU A 70 25.73 1.62 8.85
C LEU A 70 26.19 0.16 8.89
N TYR A 71 27.40 -0.09 9.39
CA TYR A 71 27.97 -1.44 9.46
C TYR A 71 28.55 -1.76 10.83
N SER A 72 27.81 -2.51 11.62
CA SER A 72 28.38 -3.38 12.65
C SER A 72 28.23 -4.84 12.18
N LYS A 73 29.04 -5.78 12.69
CA LYS A 73 28.97 -7.20 12.29
C LYS A 73 27.61 -7.88 12.52
N LYS A 74 26.69 -7.26 13.28
CA LYS A 74 25.39 -7.83 13.67
C LYS A 74 24.19 -6.93 13.38
N SER A 75 24.40 -5.74 12.81
CA SER A 75 23.31 -4.83 12.50
C SER A 75 23.70 -3.85 11.40
N PHE A 76 22.76 -3.56 10.51
CA PHE A 76 22.87 -2.48 9.55
C PHE A 76 21.57 -1.71 9.41
N GLN A 77 21.72 -0.44 9.07
CA GLN A 77 20.63 0.45 8.72
C GLN A 77 20.49 0.46 7.20
N ALA A 78 19.27 0.31 6.70
CA ALA A 78 18.92 0.45 5.30
C ALA A 78 17.92 1.61 5.14
N VAL A 79 18.20 2.48 4.18
CA VAL A 79 17.31 3.55 3.77
C VAL A 79 16.70 3.17 2.42
N TYR A 80 15.41 3.45 2.27
CA TYR A 80 14.68 3.26 1.03
C TYR A 80 13.76 4.47 0.79
N ASP A 81 13.50 4.77 -0.48
CA ASP A 81 12.52 5.79 -0.83
C ASP A 81 11.21 5.08 -1.20
N ASP A 82 10.19 5.25 -0.37
CA ASP A 82 8.90 4.57 -0.50
C ASP A 82 7.84 5.57 -0.86
N PHE A 83 7.30 5.47 -2.07
CA PHE A 83 6.16 6.28 -2.51
C PHE A 83 4.84 5.60 -2.12
N VAL A 84 4.65 5.38 -0.82
CA VAL A 84 3.30 5.12 -0.29
C VAL A 84 2.79 6.45 0.24
N PRO A 85 1.74 7.04 -0.38
CA PRO A 85 1.17 8.29 0.09
C PRO A 85 0.78 8.18 1.57
N ASP A 86 1.09 9.21 2.36
CA ASP A 86 0.77 9.19 3.80
C ASP A 86 -0.73 8.97 4.07
N CYS A 87 -1.60 9.39 3.15
CA CYS A 87 -3.04 9.13 3.24
C CYS A 87 -3.41 7.63 3.23
N VAL A 88 -2.59 6.76 2.65
CA VAL A 88 -2.76 5.31 2.70
C VAL A 88 -2.28 4.76 4.05
N ARG A 89 -1.22 5.34 4.63
CA ARG A 89 -0.70 4.94 5.95
C ARG A 89 -1.66 5.29 7.08
N ASP A 90 -2.38 6.41 6.95
CA ASP A 90 -3.42 6.84 7.89
C ASP A 90 -4.64 5.91 7.96
N LEU A 91 -4.78 4.93 7.05
CA LEU A 91 -5.91 4.00 7.03
C LEU A 91 -5.84 2.93 8.13
N TYR A 92 -4.73 2.84 8.87
CA TYR A 92 -4.56 1.83 9.90
C TYR A 92 -5.40 2.16 11.16
N ASP A 93 -6.39 1.31 11.45
CA ASP A 93 -7.16 1.30 12.70
C ASP A 93 -7.57 -0.13 13.10
N ASP A 94 -8.38 -0.28 14.15
CA ASP A 94 -8.85 -1.59 14.64
C ASP A 94 -9.62 -2.40 13.60
N SER A 95 -10.17 -1.76 12.57
CA SER A 95 -10.83 -2.43 11.45
C SER A 95 -9.84 -3.27 10.65
N VAL A 96 -8.60 -2.82 10.49
CA VAL A 96 -7.57 -3.54 9.71
C VAL A 96 -7.28 -4.90 10.33
N GLU A 97 -7.05 -4.95 11.65
CA GLU A 97 -6.76 -6.20 12.34
C GLU A 97 -7.92 -7.20 12.28
N ILE A 98 -9.14 -6.71 12.47
CA ILE A 98 -10.36 -7.54 12.42
C ILE A 98 -10.57 -8.08 11.01
N ILE A 99 -10.45 -7.22 9.99
CA ILE A 99 -10.63 -7.64 8.60
C ILE A 99 -9.58 -8.67 8.19
N SER A 100 -8.30 -8.43 8.48
CA SER A 100 -7.23 -9.36 8.16
C SER A 100 -7.40 -10.72 8.84
N LYS A 101 -7.90 -10.73 10.07
CA LYS A 101 -8.15 -11.96 10.83
C LYS A 101 -9.31 -12.80 10.27
N TYR A 102 -10.40 -12.16 9.87
CA TYR A 102 -11.64 -12.89 9.55
C TYR A 102 -11.92 -13.04 8.06
N VAL A 103 -11.33 -12.19 7.21
CA VAL A 103 -11.64 -12.17 5.77
C VAL A 103 -10.40 -12.08 4.90
N GLY A 104 -9.49 -11.18 5.25
CA GLY A 104 -8.35 -10.78 4.42
C GLY A 104 -8.54 -9.38 3.84
N LEU A 105 -7.64 -8.45 4.18
CA LEU A 105 -7.68 -7.05 3.74
C LEU A 105 -7.50 -6.95 2.24
N ARG A 106 -6.58 -7.72 1.65
CA ARG A 106 -6.36 -7.76 0.20
C ARG A 106 -7.64 -8.17 -0.53
N LYS A 107 -8.34 -9.19 -0.03
CA LYS A 107 -9.60 -9.67 -0.60
C LYS A 107 -10.66 -8.58 -0.57
N ILE A 108 -10.83 -7.89 0.57
CA ILE A 108 -11.77 -6.76 0.70
C ILE A 108 -11.45 -5.66 -0.33
N VAL A 109 -10.20 -5.20 -0.38
CA VAL A 109 -9.81 -4.11 -1.29
C VAL A 109 -10.01 -4.51 -2.75
N ASN A 110 -9.62 -5.72 -3.14
CA ASN A 110 -9.79 -6.20 -4.51
C ASN A 110 -11.27 -6.28 -4.90
N SER A 111 -12.08 -6.96 -4.09
CA SER A 111 -13.51 -7.13 -4.36
C SER A 111 -14.28 -5.80 -4.34
N PHE A 112 -13.91 -4.90 -3.44
CA PHE A 112 -14.50 -3.57 -3.39
C PHE A 112 -14.13 -2.72 -4.61
N ASN A 113 -12.89 -2.81 -5.11
CA ASN A 113 -12.50 -2.16 -6.35
C ASN A 113 -13.27 -2.70 -7.57
N GLU A 114 -13.53 -4.00 -7.63
CA GLU A 114 -14.39 -4.59 -8.67
C GLU A 114 -15.82 -4.03 -8.60
N LEU A 115 -16.38 -3.90 -7.40
CA LEU A 115 -17.69 -3.28 -7.17
C LEU A 115 -17.73 -1.82 -7.65
N ILE A 116 -16.69 -1.03 -7.37
CA ILE A 116 -16.57 0.36 -7.85
C ILE A 116 -16.55 0.41 -9.39
N ILE A 117 -15.75 -0.45 -10.02
CA ILE A 117 -15.58 -0.46 -11.48
C ILE A 117 -16.91 -0.77 -12.19
N GLN A 118 -17.72 -1.65 -11.61
CA GLN A 118 -19.05 -2.00 -12.16
C GLN A 118 -20.06 -0.85 -12.09
N SER A 119 -19.74 0.27 -11.43
CA SER A 119 -20.58 1.49 -11.37
C SER A 119 -21.99 1.28 -10.78
N ASP A 120 -22.18 0.22 -9.99
CA ASP A 120 -23.48 -0.19 -9.43
C ASP A 120 -23.42 -0.36 -7.90
N MET A 121 -22.49 0.36 -7.26
CA MET A 121 -22.25 0.32 -5.81
C MET A 121 -23.53 0.54 -5.00
N ASN A 122 -24.35 1.53 -5.37
CA ASN A 122 -25.54 1.89 -4.58
C ASN A 122 -26.57 0.76 -4.52
N ASN A 123 -26.66 -0.09 -5.55
CA ASN A 123 -27.63 -1.18 -5.61
C ASN A 123 -27.05 -2.49 -5.07
N ASN A 124 -25.74 -2.68 -5.17
CA ASN A 124 -25.08 -3.96 -4.88
C ASN A 124 -24.24 -3.97 -3.60
N TYR A 125 -24.11 -2.84 -2.89
CA TYR A 125 -23.26 -2.76 -1.69
C TYR A 125 -23.69 -3.73 -0.57
N GLU A 126 -24.99 -3.79 -0.26
CA GLU A 126 -25.49 -4.68 0.79
C GLU A 126 -25.28 -6.15 0.41
N PHE A 127 -25.61 -6.52 -0.84
CA PHE A 127 -25.37 -7.87 -1.36
C PHE A 127 -23.89 -8.26 -1.36
N TRP A 128 -23.02 -7.33 -1.75
CA TRP A 128 -21.57 -7.51 -1.70
C TRP A 128 -21.10 -7.75 -0.27
N LEU A 129 -21.55 -6.93 0.68
CA LEU A 129 -21.14 -7.06 2.08
C LEU A 129 -21.59 -8.40 2.67
N ASP A 130 -22.83 -8.79 2.40
CA ASP A 130 -23.38 -10.08 2.83
C ASP A 130 -22.60 -11.27 2.28
N ASP A 131 -22.26 -11.24 0.99
CA ASP A 131 -21.44 -12.29 0.34
C ASP A 131 -20.03 -12.39 0.96
N ILE A 132 -19.43 -11.24 1.28
CA ILE A 132 -18.11 -11.16 1.90
C ILE A 132 -18.10 -11.80 3.30
N VAL A 133 -19.14 -11.57 4.10
CA VAL A 133 -19.20 -12.03 5.50
C VAL A 133 -19.94 -13.36 5.68
N GLN A 134 -20.44 -13.96 4.60
CA GLN A 134 -21.26 -15.18 4.67
C GLN A 134 -20.52 -16.38 5.32
N THR A 135 -19.20 -16.46 5.13
CA THR A 135 -18.36 -17.54 5.66
C THR A 135 -17.95 -17.32 7.12
N ILE A 136 -18.24 -16.14 7.67
CA ILE A 136 -17.93 -15.77 9.05
C ILE A 136 -19.01 -16.35 9.97
N SER A 137 -18.56 -16.83 11.14
CA SER A 137 -19.43 -17.31 12.20
C SER A 137 -20.45 -16.24 12.61
N PHE A 138 -21.68 -16.68 12.91
CA PHE A 138 -22.82 -15.79 13.13
C PHE A 138 -22.58 -14.79 14.26
N ASP A 139 -21.89 -15.21 15.32
CA ASP A 139 -21.53 -14.39 16.49
C ASP A 139 -20.58 -13.22 16.18
N LYS A 140 -19.88 -13.26 15.03
CA LYS A 140 -18.88 -12.26 14.64
C LYS A 140 -19.24 -11.53 13.35
N ARG A 141 -20.23 -12.03 12.62
CA ARG A 141 -20.60 -11.51 11.30
C ARG A 141 -20.90 -10.02 11.33
N GLU A 142 -21.73 -9.59 12.28
CA GLU A 142 -22.16 -8.20 12.39
C GLU A 142 -20.98 -7.24 12.68
N ILE A 143 -20.15 -7.57 13.67
CA ILE A 143 -18.99 -6.74 14.01
C ILE A 143 -17.97 -6.67 12.87
N VAL A 144 -17.75 -7.78 12.16
CA VAL A 144 -16.85 -7.78 11.00
C VAL A 144 -17.45 -6.95 9.85
N ALA A 145 -18.75 -7.09 9.56
CA ALA A 145 -19.43 -6.29 8.55
C ALA A 145 -19.31 -4.79 8.82
N GLN A 146 -19.55 -4.35 10.07
CA GLN A 146 -19.38 -2.95 10.48
C GLN A 146 -17.95 -2.45 10.27
N ARG A 147 -16.95 -3.28 10.56
CA ARG A 147 -15.52 -2.94 10.37
C ARG A 147 -15.14 -2.86 8.91
N ILE A 148 -15.64 -3.78 8.07
CA ILE A 148 -15.48 -3.71 6.61
C ILE A 148 -16.08 -2.41 6.08
N THR A 149 -17.31 -2.08 6.47
CA THR A 149 -17.98 -0.84 6.04
C THR A 149 -17.18 0.40 6.41
N ARG A 150 -16.72 0.48 7.66
CA ARG A 150 -15.87 1.59 8.12
C ARG A 150 -14.59 1.69 7.30
N PHE A 151 -13.89 0.57 7.10
CA PHE A 151 -12.64 0.53 6.35
C PHE A 151 -12.82 0.98 4.90
N VAL A 152 -13.80 0.43 4.17
CA VAL A 152 -14.00 0.78 2.75
C VAL A 152 -14.42 2.23 2.56
N ASN A 153 -15.18 2.80 3.50
CA ASN A 153 -15.52 4.22 3.48
C ASN A 153 -14.28 5.11 3.68
N LEU A 154 -13.43 4.78 4.66
CA LEU A 154 -12.16 5.49 4.86
C LEU A 154 -11.24 5.36 3.65
N TYR A 155 -11.14 4.15 3.09
CA TYR A 155 -10.39 3.87 1.87
C TYR A 155 -10.85 4.76 0.71
N LEU A 156 -12.17 4.82 0.43
CA LEU A 156 -12.73 5.71 -0.59
C LEU A 156 -12.35 7.17 -0.34
N ILE A 157 -12.59 7.67 0.88
CA ILE A 157 -12.32 9.07 1.23
C ILE A 157 -10.85 9.40 0.96
N LYS A 158 -9.92 8.59 1.45
CA LYS A 158 -8.47 8.83 1.28
C LYS A 158 -8.01 8.73 -0.17
N VAL A 159 -8.58 7.80 -0.95
CA VAL A 159 -8.30 7.69 -2.39
C VAL A 159 -8.80 8.92 -3.13
N TYR A 160 -10.03 9.37 -2.88
CA TYR A 160 -10.59 10.58 -3.48
C TYR A 160 -9.84 11.86 -3.07
N GLU A 161 -9.46 12.00 -1.81
CA GLU A 161 -8.60 13.11 -1.36
C GLU A 161 -7.26 13.13 -2.10
N GLY A 162 -6.66 11.96 -2.35
CA GLY A 162 -5.44 11.82 -3.13
C GLY A 162 -5.60 12.31 -4.58
N PHE A 163 -6.66 11.86 -5.26
CA PHE A 163 -6.99 12.34 -6.61
C PHE A 163 -7.25 13.85 -6.63
N TYR A 164 -7.98 14.37 -5.65
CA TYR A 164 -8.29 15.78 -5.54
C TYR A 164 -7.03 16.64 -5.33
N LYS A 165 -6.15 16.27 -4.40
CA LYS A 165 -4.85 16.95 -4.18
C LYS A 165 -3.95 16.90 -5.43
N ARG A 166 -3.89 15.75 -6.10
CA ARG A 166 -3.13 15.60 -7.36
C ARG A 166 -3.71 16.51 -8.45
N ASN A 167 -5.03 16.57 -8.58
CA ASN A 167 -5.71 17.43 -9.55
C ASN A 167 -5.46 18.91 -9.23
N GLN A 168 -5.54 19.34 -7.96
CA GLN A 168 -5.19 20.70 -7.56
C GLN A 168 -3.73 21.05 -7.90
N PHE A 169 -2.79 20.13 -7.63
CA PHE A 169 -1.39 20.32 -7.98
C PHE A 169 -1.19 20.45 -9.49
N LEU A 170 -1.82 19.58 -10.29
CA LEU A 170 -1.74 19.62 -11.74
C LEU A 170 -2.37 20.91 -12.31
N LEU A 171 -3.54 21.31 -11.80
CA LEU A 171 -4.20 22.57 -12.17
C LEU A 171 -3.29 23.76 -11.91
N LYS A 172 -2.62 23.81 -10.75
CA LYS A 172 -1.68 24.88 -10.42
C LYS A 172 -0.41 24.84 -11.27
N LYS A 173 0.13 23.64 -11.53
CA LYS A 173 1.34 23.45 -12.34
C LYS A 173 1.13 23.87 -13.80
N TYR A 174 -0.03 23.55 -14.36
CA TYR A 174 -0.37 23.77 -15.77
C TYR A 174 -1.33 24.95 -15.98
N GLU A 175 -1.50 25.82 -14.97
CA GLU A 175 -2.47 26.91 -14.96
C GLU A 175 -2.36 27.80 -16.20
N SER A 176 -1.15 28.20 -16.57
CA SER A 176 -0.89 29.05 -17.74
C SER A 176 -1.18 28.33 -19.07
N GLU A 177 -0.86 27.04 -19.18
CA GLU A 177 -1.13 26.25 -20.40
C GLU A 177 -2.63 25.97 -20.56
N ILE A 178 -3.32 25.63 -19.47
CA ILE A 178 -4.78 25.45 -19.45
C ILE A 178 -5.46 26.77 -19.84
N THR A 179 -5.04 27.89 -19.24
CA THR A 179 -5.57 29.22 -19.56
C THR A 179 -5.32 29.58 -21.02
N PHE A 180 -4.11 29.35 -21.53
CA PHE A 180 -3.78 29.58 -22.93
C PHE A 180 -4.66 28.76 -23.87
N LYS A 181 -4.86 27.46 -23.61
CA LYS A 181 -5.70 26.58 -24.43
C LYS A 181 -7.17 27.00 -24.44
N ILE A 182 -7.71 27.44 -23.30
CA ILE A 182 -9.07 27.99 -23.22
C ILE A 182 -9.19 29.27 -24.06
N LEU A 183 -8.23 30.19 -23.95
CA LEU A 183 -8.22 31.44 -24.72
C LEU A 183 -8.00 31.21 -26.22
N GLU A 184 -7.12 30.28 -26.59
CA GLU A 184 -6.89 29.85 -27.97
C GLU A 184 -8.19 29.33 -28.61
N THR A 185 -8.95 28.53 -27.87
CA THR A 185 -10.26 28.01 -28.32
C THR A 185 -11.24 29.16 -28.59
N ALA A 186 -11.28 30.18 -27.72
CA ALA A 186 -12.13 31.35 -27.91
C ALA A 186 -11.68 32.24 -29.09
N ILE A 187 -10.38 32.27 -29.40
CA ILE A 187 -9.84 32.96 -30.58
C ILE A 187 -10.24 32.20 -31.86
N MET A 188 -10.11 30.87 -31.87
CA MET A 188 -10.47 30.06 -33.04
C MET A 188 -11.97 30.12 -33.37
N GLN A 189 -12.84 30.25 -32.36
CA GLN A 189 -14.28 30.44 -32.56
C GLN A 189 -14.67 31.84 -33.08
N LYS A 190 -13.79 32.84 -32.99
CA LYS A 190 -14.01 34.18 -33.57
C LYS A 190 -13.57 34.30 -35.02
N ILE A 191 -12.82 33.32 -35.53
CA ILE A 191 -12.29 33.30 -36.90
C ILE A 191 -13.24 32.58 -37.87
N TYR A 192 -14.35 32.02 -37.36
CA TYR A 192 -15.47 31.51 -38.15
C TYR A 192 -16.71 32.40 -38.00
#